data_AF-A0A0A9Z2M0-F1
#
_entry.id   AF-A0A0A9Z2M0-F1
#
_cell.length_a   1.000
_cell.length_b   1.000
_cell.length_c   1.000
_cell.angle_alpha   90.00
_cell.angle_beta   90.00
_cell.angle_gamma   90.00
#
_symmetry.space_group_name_H-M   'P 1'
#
loop_
_entity.id
_entity.type
_entity.pdbx_description
1 polymer ?
#
loop_
_entity_poly.entity_id
_entity_poly.type
_entity_poly.pdbx_seq_one_letter_code
_entity_poly.pdbx_strand_id
1 'polypeptide(L)'
;MTRELVHLRRQLNEANIHSKKLQLDRDELVEKNTVAIEQVKNLQRQVDHLHRMYNTTLDNLRCSSKVLNSHSTLLRTIMIKLQQLPPAPQGAQVDEVISLVQQCIDGSGSTDDTEGGGSSNSGTDIHTTTDHDTKECEKNNLIQ
;
A
#
# COMPACT_ATOMS: atom_id res chain seq x y z
N MET A 1 25.36 74.36 -25.39
CA MET A 1 25.42 72.88 -25.43
C MET A 1 25.90 72.46 -26.80
N THR A 2 26.80 71.47 -26.90
CA THR A 2 27.28 70.92 -28.17
C THR A 2 26.31 69.83 -28.69
N ARG A 3 26.26 69.63 -30.01
CA ARG A 3 25.39 68.64 -30.69
C ARG A 3 25.59 67.21 -30.16
N GLU A 4 26.83 66.86 -29.83
CA GLU A 4 27.21 65.56 -29.26
C GLU A 4 26.58 65.32 -27.89
N LEU A 5 26.52 66.35 -27.04
CA LEU A 5 25.97 66.22 -25.69
C LEU A 5 24.44 65.97 -25.73
N VAL A 6 23.74 66.56 -26.71
CA VAL A 6 22.32 66.29 -26.96
C VAL A 6 22.10 64.85 -27.44
N HIS A 7 22.96 64.35 -28.32
CA HIS A 7 22.89 62.98 -28.83
C HIS A 7 23.13 61.95 -27.71
N LEU A 8 24.17 62.14 -26.90
CA LEU A 8 24.47 61.28 -25.75
C LEU A 8 23.33 61.29 -24.73
N ARG A 9 22.73 62.45 -24.46
CA ARG A 9 21.57 62.55 -23.56
C ARG A 9 20.36 61.78 -24.10
N ARG A 10 20.12 61.82 -25.40
CA ARG A 10 19.05 61.03 -26.05
C ARG A 10 19.31 59.53 -25.92
N GLN A 11 20.51 59.07 -26.23
CA GLN A 11 20.89 57.66 -26.09
C GLN A 11 20.76 57.18 -24.63
N LEU A 12 21.17 58.00 -23.66
CA LEU A 12 21.00 57.69 -22.24
C LEU A 12 19.52 57.53 -21.86
N ASN A 13 18.64 58.40 -22.37
CA ASN A 13 17.21 58.30 -22.12
C ASN A 13 16.61 57.04 -22.76
N GLU A 14 16.99 56.71 -23.99
CA GLU A 14 16.54 55.50 -24.68
C GLU A 14 17.00 54.23 -23.95
N ALA A 15 18.27 54.18 -23.51
CA ALA A 15 18.81 53.10 -22.70
C ALA A 15 18.10 52.97 -21.34
N ASN A 16 17.78 54.09 -20.68
CA ASN A 16 17.03 54.09 -19.42
C ASN A 16 15.60 53.56 -19.59
N ILE A 17 14.91 53.93 -20.68
CA ILE A 17 13.58 53.38 -20.99
C ILE A 17 13.68 51.87 -21.23
N HIS A 18 14.70 51.43 -21.99
CA HIS A 18 14.90 50.01 -22.26
C HIS A 18 15.23 49.22 -20.99
N SER A 19 16.07 49.77 -20.11
CA SER A 19 16.40 49.19 -18.81
C SER A 19 15.16 49.03 -17.92
N LYS A 20 14.28 50.04 -17.87
CA LYS A 20 13.00 49.94 -17.14
C LYS A 20 12.08 48.88 -17.72
N LYS A 21 12.01 48.76 -19.05
CA LYS A 21 11.22 47.71 -19.71
C LYS A 21 11.73 46.31 -19.35
N LEU A 22 13.05 46.09 -19.45
CA LEU A 22 13.66 44.81 -19.07
C LEU A 22 13.43 44.47 -17.60
N GLN A 23 13.37 45.48 -16.72
CA GLN A 23 13.04 45.28 -15.31
C GLN A 23 11.60 44.79 -15.13
N LEU A 24 10.63 45.41 -15.80
CA LEU A 24 9.24 44.96 -15.78
C LEU A 24 9.09 43.53 -16.33
N ASP A 25 9.72 43.24 -17.47
CA ASP A 25 9.69 41.90 -18.08
C ASP A 25 10.31 40.85 -17.14
N ARG A 26 11.40 41.21 -16.43
CA ARG A 26 12.01 40.35 -15.41
C ARG A 26 11.07 40.10 -14.24
N ASP A 27 10.43 41.13 -13.71
CA ASP A 27 9.55 41.01 -12.55
C ASP A 27 8.32 40.14 -12.90
N GLU A 28 7.75 40.30 -14.10
CA GLU A 28 6.68 39.45 -14.62
C GLU A 28 7.13 37.98 -14.76
N LEU A 29 8.34 37.74 -15.27
CA LEU A 29 8.90 36.39 -15.36
C LEU A 29 9.11 35.75 -13.98
N VAL A 30 9.56 36.52 -13.00
CA VAL A 30 9.75 36.05 -11.61
C VAL A 30 8.41 35.67 -10.99
N GLU A 31 7.37 36.47 -11.20
CA GLU A 31 6.02 36.17 -10.72
C GLU A 31 5.48 34.88 -11.36
N LYS A 32 5.55 34.77 -12.68
CA LYS A 32 5.13 33.54 -13.41
C LYS A 32 5.89 32.30 -12.94
N ASN A 33 7.20 32.42 -12.72
CA ASN A 33 8.02 31.32 -12.24
C ASN A 33 7.63 30.91 -10.80
N THR A 34 7.35 31.89 -9.94
CA THR A 34 6.88 31.63 -8.56
C THR A 34 5.58 30.82 -8.56
N VAL A 35 4.60 31.21 -9.38
CA VAL A 35 3.34 30.48 -9.55
C VAL A 35 3.59 29.06 -10.08
N ALA A 36 4.45 28.91 -11.08
CA ALA A 36 4.79 27.59 -11.64
C ALA A 36 5.45 26.67 -10.59
N ILE A 37 6.35 27.21 -9.74
CA ILE A 37 6.97 26.46 -8.64
C ILE A 37 5.90 25.99 -7.64
N GLU A 38 4.93 26.83 -7.28
CA GLU A 38 3.85 26.44 -6.37
C GLU A 38 2.96 25.34 -6.98
N GLN A 39 2.65 25.45 -8.26
CA GLN A 39 1.90 24.41 -8.99
C GLN A 39 2.63 23.08 -9.00
N VAL A 40 3.95 23.08 -9.27
CA VAL A 40 4.78 21.87 -9.23
C VAL A 40 4.81 21.26 -7.83
N LYS A 41 4.98 22.09 -6.78
CA LYS A 41 4.92 21.61 -5.38
C LYS A 41 3.57 20.98 -5.05
N ASN A 42 2.46 21.56 -5.53
CA ASN A 42 1.13 21.01 -5.31
C ASN A 42 0.97 19.66 -6.02
N LEU A 43 1.39 19.56 -7.28
CA LEU A 43 1.36 18.30 -8.04
C LEU A 43 2.21 17.22 -7.37
N GLN A 44 3.40 17.57 -6.86
CA GLN A 44 4.24 16.62 -6.13
C GLN A 44 3.51 16.02 -4.91
N ARG A 45 2.84 16.88 -4.10
CA ARG A 45 2.07 16.39 -2.95
C ARG A 45 0.92 15.47 -3.35
N GLN A 46 0.26 15.74 -4.48
CA GLN A 46 -0.80 14.88 -5.00
C GLN A 46 -0.26 13.52 -5.44
N VAL A 47 0.88 13.50 -6.13
CA VAL A 47 1.57 12.25 -6.52
C VAL A 47 1.99 11.45 -5.30
N ASP A 48 2.58 12.09 -4.28
CA ASP A 48 2.98 11.42 -3.04
C ASP A 48 1.76 10.82 -2.29
N HIS A 49 0.63 11.53 -2.31
CA HIS A 49 -0.62 11.03 -1.74
C HIS A 49 -1.16 9.81 -2.51
N LEU A 50 -1.21 9.88 -3.83
CA LEU A 50 -1.64 8.76 -4.68
C LEU A 50 -0.72 7.55 -4.50
N HIS A 51 0.59 7.76 -4.39
CA HIS A 51 1.55 6.68 -4.17
C HIS A 51 1.30 5.97 -2.84
N ARG A 52 0.99 6.70 -1.77
CA ARG A 52 0.60 6.10 -0.48
C ARG A 52 -0.68 5.27 -0.60
N MET A 53 -1.72 5.80 -1.24
CA MET A 53 -2.97 5.06 -1.46
C MET A 53 -2.76 3.78 -2.27
N TYR A 54 -1.92 3.86 -3.31
CA TYR A 54 -1.55 2.71 -4.13
C TYR A 54 -0.87 1.62 -3.29
N ASN A 55 0.11 1.98 -2.47
CA ASN A 55 0.80 1.03 -1.60
C ASN A 55 -0.17 0.40 -0.57
N THR A 56 -1.03 1.20 0.07
CA THR A 56 -2.07 0.67 0.96
C THR A 56 -3.00 -0.32 0.23
N THR A 57 -3.41 0.00 -0.99
CA THR A 57 -4.26 -0.90 -1.81
C THR A 57 -3.53 -2.20 -2.15
N LEU A 58 -2.24 -2.10 -2.50
CA LEU A 58 -1.41 -3.26 -2.81
C LEU A 58 -1.26 -4.18 -1.59
N ASP A 59 -1.06 -3.62 -0.40
CA ASP A 59 -0.96 -4.38 0.84
C ASP A 59 -2.28 -5.05 1.20
N ASN A 60 -3.42 -4.36 1.01
CA ASN A 60 -4.75 -4.94 1.18
C ASN A 60 -5.01 -6.11 0.21
N LEU A 61 -4.59 -5.98 -1.06
CA LEU A 61 -4.70 -7.06 -2.04
C LEU A 61 -3.82 -8.26 -1.68
N ARG A 62 -2.59 -8.02 -1.23
CA ARG A 62 -1.69 -9.08 -0.76
C ARG A 62 -2.28 -9.82 0.43
N CYS A 63 -2.84 -9.10 1.40
CA CYS A 63 -3.51 -9.74 2.52
C CYS A 63 -4.75 -10.54 2.08
N SER A 64 -5.61 -9.97 1.24
CA SER A 64 -6.79 -10.67 0.70
C SER A 64 -6.38 -11.96 -0.01
N SER A 65 -5.27 -11.94 -0.75
CA SER A 65 -4.71 -13.14 -1.37
C SER A 65 -4.23 -14.18 -0.35
N LYS A 66 -3.58 -13.77 0.75
CA LYS A 66 -3.20 -14.68 1.84
C LYS A 66 -4.42 -15.35 2.48
N VAL A 67 -5.47 -14.59 2.80
CA VAL A 67 -6.73 -15.11 3.37
C VAL A 67 -7.38 -16.11 2.42
N LEU A 68 -7.48 -15.77 1.13
CA LEU A 68 -8.07 -16.66 0.13
C LEU A 68 -7.29 -17.98 -0.01
N ASN A 69 -5.96 -17.93 0.05
CA ASN A 69 -5.11 -19.13 0.03
C ASN A 69 -5.30 -20.00 1.28
N SER A 70 -5.48 -19.39 2.45
CA SER A 70 -5.81 -20.10 3.68
C SER A 70 -7.15 -20.83 3.55
N HIS A 71 -8.20 -20.14 3.10
CA HIS A 71 -9.51 -20.74 2.85
C HIS A 71 -9.46 -21.87 1.81
N SER A 72 -8.69 -21.68 0.72
CA SER A 72 -8.51 -22.72 -0.30
C SER A 72 -7.87 -23.98 0.26
N THR A 73 -6.86 -23.82 1.13
CA THR A 73 -6.20 -24.93 1.83
C THR A 73 -7.17 -25.64 2.76
N LEU A 74 -7.93 -24.88 3.56
CA LEU A 74 -8.93 -25.43 4.47
C LEU A 74 -9.99 -26.26 3.72
N LEU A 75 -10.55 -25.73 2.64
CA LEU A 75 -11.52 -26.44 1.80
C LEU A 75 -10.93 -27.71 1.21
N ARG A 76 -9.68 -27.68 0.73
CA ARG A 76 -9.00 -28.88 0.24
C ARG A 76 -8.85 -29.93 1.35
N THR A 77 -8.48 -29.53 2.55
CA THR A 77 -8.38 -30.42 3.71
C THR A 77 -9.73 -31.05 4.06
N ILE A 78 -10.80 -30.26 4.08
CA ILE A 78 -12.17 -30.75 4.31
C ILE A 78 -12.55 -31.77 3.23
N MET A 79 -12.33 -31.45 1.95
CA MET A 79 -12.61 -32.37 0.84
C MET A 79 -11.87 -33.70 0.98
N ILE A 80 -10.59 -33.68 1.35
CA ILE A 80 -9.80 -34.90 1.57
C ILE A 80 -10.39 -35.71 2.73
N LYS A 81 -10.69 -35.07 3.87
CA LYS A 81 -11.28 -35.77 5.02
C LYS A 81 -12.64 -36.39 4.70
N LEU A 82 -13.48 -35.71 3.91
CA LEU A 82 -14.77 -36.25 3.46
C LEU A 82 -14.62 -37.50 2.58
N GLN A 83 -13.59 -37.58 1.74
CA GLN A 83 -13.31 -38.74 0.90
C GLN A 83 -12.81 -39.97 1.69
N GLN A 84 -12.28 -39.77 2.89
CA GLN A 84 -11.79 -40.84 3.76
C GLN A 84 -12.88 -41.43 4.67
N LEU A 85 -14.10 -40.88 4.65
CA LEU A 85 -15.21 -41.42 5.42
C LEU A 85 -15.67 -42.77 4.82
N PRO A 86 -15.88 -43.81 5.65
CA PRO A 86 -16.45 -45.07 5.17
C PRO A 86 -17.86 -44.83 4.60
N PRO A 87 -18.30 -45.62 3.60
CA PRO A 87 -19.66 -45.53 3.08
C PRO A 87 -20.64 -45.93 4.19
N ALA A 88 -21.26 -44.93 4.83
CA ALA A 88 -22.17 -45.13 5.96
C ALA A 88 -23.64 -44.96 5.51
N PRO A 89 -24.59 -45.66 6.14
CA PRO A 89 -26.01 -45.54 5.83
C PRO A 89 -26.47 -44.08 6.04
N GLN A 90 -27.29 -43.57 5.12
CA GLN A 90 -27.58 -42.16 4.82
C GLN A 90 -28.13 -41.27 5.97
N GLY A 91 -28.29 -41.79 7.19
CA GLY A 91 -28.84 -41.07 8.35
C GLY A 91 -27.85 -40.63 9.42
N ALA A 92 -26.64 -41.21 9.49
CA ALA A 92 -25.64 -40.89 10.54
C ALA A 92 -24.51 -39.94 10.06
N GLN A 93 -24.42 -39.69 8.75
CA GLN A 93 -23.29 -38.94 8.17
C GLN A 93 -23.35 -37.43 8.38
N VAL A 94 -24.53 -36.83 8.58
CA VAL A 94 -24.66 -35.37 8.55
C VAL A 94 -24.05 -34.71 9.79
N ASP A 95 -24.31 -35.24 10.99
CA ASP A 95 -23.75 -34.69 12.23
C ASP A 95 -22.23 -34.90 12.32
N GLU A 96 -21.73 -36.02 11.80
CA GLU A 96 -20.31 -36.33 11.75
C GLU A 96 -19.57 -35.40 10.77
N VAL A 97 -20.18 -35.10 9.62
CA VAL A 97 -19.66 -34.13 8.65
C VAL A 97 -19.67 -32.71 9.20
N ILE A 98 -20.76 -32.29 9.87
CA ILE A 98 -20.84 -30.97 10.53
C ILE A 98 -19.75 -30.86 11.60
N SER A 99 -19.57 -31.87 12.44
CA SER A 99 -18.52 -31.89 13.46
C SER A 99 -17.11 -31.86 12.84
N LEU A 100 -16.91 -32.54 11.71
CA LEU A 100 -15.62 -32.56 11.00
C LEU A 100 -15.28 -31.20 10.39
N VAL A 101 -16.27 -30.53 9.78
CA VAL A 101 -16.13 -29.18 9.25
C VAL A 101 -15.84 -28.19 10.38
N GLN A 102 -16.57 -28.30 11.48
CA GLN A 102 -16.39 -27.44 12.66
C GLN A 102 -15.02 -27.64 13.31
N GLN A 103 -14.53 -28.88 13.45
CA GLN A 103 -13.16 -29.15 13.92
C GLN A 103 -12.07 -28.60 13.00
N CYS A 104 -12.31 -28.57 11.68
CA CYS A 104 -11.36 -27.97 10.75
C CYS A 104 -11.35 -26.44 10.85
N ILE A 105 -12.50 -25.82 11.15
CA ILE A 105 -12.62 -24.38 11.41
C ILE A 105 -11.98 -24.04 12.77
N ASP A 106 -12.35 -24.73 13.84
CA ASP A 106 -11.92 -24.42 15.21
C ASP A 106 -10.44 -24.83 15.46
N GLY A 107 -9.99 -25.94 14.86
CA GLY A 107 -8.60 -26.39 14.92
C GLY A 107 -7.61 -25.52 14.14
N SER A 108 -8.10 -24.53 13.38
CA SER A 108 -7.26 -23.50 12.77
C SER A 108 -7.01 -22.29 13.68
N GLY A 109 -7.58 -22.30 14.91
CA GLY A 109 -7.49 -21.20 15.87
C GLY A 109 -6.89 -21.53 17.26
N SER A 110 -6.40 -22.75 17.52
CA SER A 110 -5.79 -23.06 18.83
C SER A 110 -4.59 -24.02 18.76
N THR A 111 -3.38 -23.48 18.78
CA THR A 111 -2.28 -24.15 19.50
C THR A 111 -2.16 -23.46 20.84
N ASP A 112 -2.72 -24.09 21.88
CA ASP A 112 -2.41 -23.78 23.27
C ASP A 112 -0.90 -23.95 23.47
N ASP A 113 -0.28 -22.88 23.98
CA ASP A 113 1.06 -22.88 24.54
C ASP A 113 1.16 -23.94 25.63
N THR A 114 1.72 -25.11 25.30
CA THR A 114 2.21 -26.03 26.32
C THR A 114 3.72 -26.14 26.20
N GLU A 115 4.39 -25.34 27.04
CA GLU A 115 5.79 -25.52 27.40
C GLU A 115 6.02 -26.98 27.84
N GLY A 116 6.95 -27.67 27.16
CA GLY A 116 7.17 -29.09 27.42
C GLY A 116 8.36 -29.70 26.68
N GLY A 117 9.55 -29.12 26.85
CA GLY A 117 10.83 -29.83 26.88
C GLY A 117 11.22 -30.79 25.75
N GLY A 118 12.23 -30.38 24.97
CA GLY A 118 13.39 -31.23 24.73
C GLY A 118 13.57 -31.84 23.33
N SER A 119 14.77 -31.60 22.80
CA SER A 119 15.54 -32.46 21.90
C SER A 119 15.31 -32.37 20.39
N SER A 120 16.15 -31.53 19.79
CA SER A 120 17.08 -31.84 18.68
C SER A 120 16.60 -32.63 17.45
N ASN A 121 16.84 -31.93 16.32
CA ASN A 121 17.14 -32.39 14.96
C ASN A 121 16.03 -32.47 13.90
N SER A 122 16.28 -31.68 12.85
CA SER A 122 16.09 -32.00 11.43
C SER A 122 14.69 -31.85 10.83
N GLY A 123 14.51 -30.77 10.07
CA GLY A 123 13.67 -30.78 8.87
C GLY A 123 12.55 -29.73 8.88
N THR A 124 12.77 -28.66 8.12
CA THR A 124 11.71 -27.80 7.52
C THR A 124 10.56 -27.40 8.45
N ASP A 125 10.85 -26.37 9.24
CA ASP A 125 9.91 -25.61 10.05
C ASP A 125 9.04 -24.73 9.11
N ILE A 126 7.86 -25.25 8.74
CA ILE A 126 6.84 -24.57 7.88
C ILE A 126 5.65 -24.07 8.73
N HIS A 127 5.66 -24.22 10.05
CA HIS A 127 4.42 -24.14 10.84
C HIS A 127 4.26 -22.98 11.83
N THR A 128 5.11 -21.95 11.81
CA THR A 128 5.04 -20.89 12.85
C THR A 128 4.99 -19.44 12.34
N THR A 129 4.90 -19.17 11.03
CA THR A 129 4.86 -17.77 10.51
C THR A 129 3.49 -17.27 10.08
N THR A 130 2.44 -18.09 10.13
CA THR A 130 1.18 -17.74 9.46
C THR A 130 0.22 -16.92 10.31
N ASP A 131 0.23 -17.06 11.64
CA ASP A 131 -0.84 -16.52 12.49
C ASP A 131 -0.56 -15.10 13.06
N HIS A 132 0.71 -14.70 13.15
CA HIS A 132 1.08 -13.35 13.57
C HIS A 132 0.87 -12.31 12.45
N ASP A 133 1.11 -12.72 11.20
CA ASP A 133 0.91 -11.91 9.99
C ASP A 133 -0.57 -11.63 9.69
N THR A 134 -1.49 -12.54 10.05
CA THR A 134 -2.94 -12.37 9.86
C THR A 134 -3.52 -11.36 10.83
N LYS A 135 -3.11 -11.38 12.10
CA LYS A 135 -3.58 -10.44 13.13
C LYS A 135 -3.12 -9.00 12.88
N GLU A 136 -1.95 -8.78 12.27
CA GLU A 136 -1.54 -7.45 11.81
C GLU A 136 -2.36 -6.97 10.62
N CYS A 137 -2.75 -7.86 9.70
CA CYS A 137 -3.63 -7.49 8.61
C CYS A 137 -5.03 -7.08 9.09
N GLU A 138 -5.62 -7.82 10.03
CA GLU A 138 -6.95 -7.50 10.57
C GLU A 138 -7.00 -6.14 11.29
N LYS A 139 -5.89 -5.70 11.90
CA LYS A 139 -5.78 -4.36 12.52
C LYS A 139 -5.76 -3.23 11.49
N ASN A 140 -5.21 -3.45 10.30
CA ASN A 140 -5.17 -2.44 9.23
C ASN A 140 -6.48 -2.33 8.45
N ASN A 141 -7.39 -3.28 8.58
CA ASN A 141 -8.72 -3.25 7.96
C ASN A 141 -9.78 -2.54 8.83
N LEU A 142 -9.41 -2.14 10.06
CA LEU A 142 -10.28 -1.45 11.04
C LEU A 142 -10.08 0.08 11.08
N ILE A 143 -9.27 0.66 10.19
CA ILE A 143 -9.15 2.11 10.05
C ILE A 143 -9.99 2.56 8.84
N GLN A 144 -11.28 2.74 9.09
CA GLN A 144 -12.12 3.73 8.41
C GLN A 144 -12.23 4.97 9.30
#